data_AF-A0A7S4KBD2-F1
#
_entry.id   AF-A0A7S4KBD2-F1
#
_cell.length_a   1.000
_cell.length_b   1.000
_cell.length_c   1.000
_cell.angle_alpha   90.00
_cell.angle_beta   90.00
_cell.angle_gamma   90.00
#
_symmetry.space_group_name_H-M   'P 1'
#
loop_
_entity.id
_entity.type
_entity.pdbx_description
1 polymer ?
#
loop_
_entity_poly.entity_id
_entity_poly.type
_entity_poly.pdbx_seq_one_letter_code
_entity_poly.pdbx_strand_id
1 'polypeptide(L)'
;RQLAEIAVKGQLSMFIGAGVSMGAGLPSWGDLLLGVEDQFTPNGLESERMLGGAGAGYAGAPDFLAVADWLGILASSRPDRYGRRLDLKERIAALIEERSRHPSLLMSLLTSLPCKSVVTQNYDRLIERAYDCRNVSEKRHMANIDGVVGTGSREQDPTEMLSVIPHAPVRGADRWLLKMHGCTSEPNSIV
;
A
#
# COMPACT_ATOMS: atom_id res chain seq x y z
N ARG A 1 18.77 -14.04 -17.83
CA ARG A 1 20.06 -14.39 -17.18
C ARG A 1 20.72 -13.15 -16.57
N GLN A 2 20.98 -12.09 -17.34
CA GLN A 2 21.57 -10.83 -16.86
C GLN A 2 20.87 -10.21 -15.63
N LEU A 3 19.53 -10.12 -15.64
CA LEU A 3 18.79 -9.53 -14.51
C LEU A 3 19.00 -10.31 -13.19
N ALA A 4 19.05 -11.64 -13.27
CA ALA A 4 19.31 -12.48 -12.10
C ALA A 4 20.74 -12.28 -11.57
N GLU A 5 21.73 -12.12 -12.48
CA GLU A 5 23.12 -11.83 -12.09
C GLU A 5 23.25 -10.49 -11.38
N ILE A 6 22.56 -9.45 -11.87
CA ILE A 6 22.52 -8.12 -11.23
C ILE A 6 21.82 -8.21 -9.87
N ALA A 7 20.72 -8.96 -9.77
CA ALA A 7 20.00 -9.16 -8.51
C ALA A 7 20.88 -9.84 -7.46
N VAL A 8 21.57 -10.93 -7.82
CA VAL A 8 22.48 -11.65 -6.91
C VAL A 8 23.66 -10.78 -6.46
N LYS A 9 24.14 -9.86 -7.32
CA LYS A 9 25.17 -8.89 -6.97
C LYS A 9 24.68 -7.74 -6.08
N GLY A 10 23.38 -7.69 -5.73
CA GLY A 10 22.79 -6.60 -4.96
C GLY A 10 22.72 -5.28 -5.72
N GLN A 11 22.79 -5.32 -7.06
CA GLN A 11 22.84 -4.14 -7.94
C GLN A 11 21.47 -3.83 -8.58
N LEU A 12 20.40 -4.48 -8.12
CA LEU A 12 19.05 -4.31 -8.63
C LEU A 12 18.16 -3.57 -7.62
N SER A 13 17.62 -2.43 -8.05
CA SER A 13 16.55 -1.71 -7.35
C SER A 13 15.21 -1.96 -8.02
N MET A 14 14.16 -2.18 -7.22
CA MET A 14 12.80 -2.37 -7.72
C MET A 14 11.98 -1.09 -7.62
N PHE A 15 11.22 -0.77 -8.66
CA PHE A 15 10.14 0.22 -8.61
C PHE A 15 8.79 -0.51 -8.67
N ILE A 16 7.97 -0.35 -7.64
CA ILE A 16 6.69 -1.05 -7.48
C ILE A 16 5.55 -0.03 -7.46
N GLY A 17 4.60 -0.19 -8.39
CA GLY A 17 3.36 0.58 -8.46
C GLY A 17 2.12 -0.20 -8.01
N ALA A 18 0.95 0.44 -8.09
CA ALA A 18 -0.29 -0.07 -7.51
C ALA A 18 -0.73 -1.41 -8.11
N GLY A 19 -0.32 -1.70 -9.36
CA GLY A 19 -0.65 -2.95 -10.04
C GLY A 19 -0.16 -4.21 -9.31
N VAL A 20 0.93 -4.13 -8.55
CA VAL A 20 1.42 -5.28 -7.77
C VAL A 20 0.50 -5.57 -6.57
N SER A 21 -0.09 -4.52 -5.99
CA SER A 21 -1.04 -4.63 -4.88
C SER A 21 -2.45 -5.06 -5.33
N MET A 22 -2.83 -4.88 -6.60
CA MET A 22 -4.14 -5.31 -7.10
C MET A 22 -4.37 -6.82 -6.96
N GLY A 23 -3.31 -7.64 -7.09
CA GLY A 23 -3.40 -9.08 -6.85
C GLY A 23 -3.70 -9.49 -5.40
N ALA A 24 -3.67 -8.53 -4.46
CA ALA A 24 -4.08 -8.70 -3.07
C ALA A 24 -5.52 -8.20 -2.81
N GLY A 25 -6.24 -7.79 -3.86
CA GLY A 25 -7.60 -7.26 -3.76
C GLY A 25 -7.68 -5.75 -3.55
N LEU A 26 -6.57 -5.02 -3.67
CA LEU A 26 -6.61 -3.55 -3.65
C LEU A 26 -7.19 -2.99 -4.95
N PRO A 27 -7.89 -1.85 -4.86
CA PRO A 27 -8.48 -1.21 -6.03
C PRO A 27 -7.41 -0.61 -6.96
N SER A 28 -7.76 -0.44 -8.24
CA SER A 28 -7.07 0.53 -9.08
C SER A 28 -7.31 1.97 -8.58
N TRP A 29 -6.58 2.95 -9.11
CA TRP A 29 -6.81 4.35 -8.74
C TRP A 29 -8.24 4.82 -9.06
N GLY A 30 -8.79 4.43 -10.21
CA GLY A 30 -10.18 4.74 -10.57
C GLY A 30 -11.18 4.09 -9.63
N ASP A 31 -10.99 2.80 -9.31
CA ASP A 31 -11.87 2.08 -8.38
C ASP A 31 -11.80 2.63 -6.95
N LEU A 32 -10.64 3.15 -6.54
CA LEU A 32 -10.46 3.79 -5.25
C LEU A 32 -11.28 5.08 -5.17
N LEU A 33 -11.17 5.96 -6.17
CA LEU A 33 -11.94 7.21 -6.22
C LEU A 33 -13.44 6.94 -6.32
N LEU A 34 -13.86 5.95 -7.12
CA LEU A 34 -15.25 5.47 -7.17
C LEU A 34 -15.74 4.99 -5.79
N GLY A 35 -14.88 4.29 -5.04
CA GLY A 35 -15.20 3.82 -3.69
C GLY A 35 -15.32 4.94 -2.66
N VAL A 36 -14.58 6.05 -2.83
CA VAL A 36 -14.76 7.25 -2.00
C VAL A 36 -16.02 8.00 -2.41
N GLU A 37 -16.23 8.20 -3.70
CA GLU A 37 -17.40 8.88 -4.26
C GLU A 37 -18.71 8.18 -3.87
N ASP A 38 -18.74 6.85 -3.83
CA ASP A 38 -19.91 6.06 -3.42
C ASP A 38 -20.42 6.45 -2.01
N GLN A 39 -19.51 6.91 -1.15
CA GLN A 39 -19.84 7.36 0.21
C GLN A 39 -20.64 8.68 0.18
N PHE A 40 -20.57 9.45 -0.91
CA PHE A 40 -21.25 10.72 -1.09
C PHE A 40 -22.43 10.67 -2.07
N THR A 41 -22.69 9.53 -2.71
CA THR A 41 -23.86 9.29 -3.57
C THR A 41 -24.96 8.57 -2.79
N PRO A 42 -26.02 9.25 -2.34
CA PRO A 42 -27.05 8.67 -1.47
C PRO A 42 -27.81 7.52 -2.13
N ASN A 43 -28.06 7.63 -3.44
CA ASN A 43 -28.83 6.64 -4.19
C ASN A 43 -27.93 5.71 -5.02
N GLY A 44 -26.62 5.96 -5.03
CA GLY A 44 -25.63 5.20 -5.81
C GLY A 44 -25.81 5.32 -7.33
N LEU A 45 -26.60 6.28 -7.80
CA LEU A 45 -26.94 6.47 -9.21
C LEU A 45 -25.75 7.08 -9.98
N GLU A 46 -25.54 6.64 -11.21
CA GLU A 46 -24.46 7.13 -12.08
C GLU A 46 -24.56 8.63 -12.35
N SER A 47 -25.78 9.18 -12.39
CA SER A 47 -26.03 10.62 -12.55
C SER A 47 -25.56 11.47 -11.36
N GLU A 48 -25.34 10.87 -10.19
CA GLU A 48 -24.81 11.55 -9.00
C GLU A 48 -23.27 11.55 -8.97
N ARG A 49 -22.63 10.82 -9.90
CA ARG A 49 -21.18 10.63 -9.95
C ARG A 49 -20.52 11.59 -10.94
N MET A 50 -19.39 12.14 -10.52
CA MET A 50 -18.39 12.78 -11.37
C MET A 50 -17.57 11.72 -12.13
N LEU A 51 -17.21 10.59 -11.50
CA LEU A 51 -16.62 9.43 -12.15
C LEU A 51 -17.72 8.55 -12.78
N GLY A 52 -17.80 8.54 -14.11
CA GLY A 52 -18.78 7.73 -14.86
C GLY A 52 -20.04 8.50 -15.32
N GLY A 53 -20.29 9.71 -14.80
CA GLY A 53 -21.29 10.61 -15.38
C GLY A 53 -20.86 11.19 -16.73
N ALA A 54 -21.77 11.90 -17.42
CA ALA A 54 -21.53 12.57 -18.71
C ALA A 54 -20.43 13.67 -18.70
N GLY A 55 -19.68 13.80 -17.60
CA GLY A 55 -18.59 14.74 -17.38
C GLY A 55 -17.18 14.14 -17.46
N ALA A 56 -17.00 12.94 -18.02
CA ALA A 56 -15.68 12.51 -18.48
C ALA A 56 -15.23 13.49 -19.57
N GLY A 57 -14.11 14.20 -19.33
CA GLY A 57 -13.70 15.37 -20.09
C GLY A 57 -13.58 15.17 -21.61
N TYR A 58 -13.30 16.26 -22.32
CA TYR A 58 -13.00 16.27 -23.75
C TYR A 58 -12.02 15.13 -24.09
N ALA A 59 -12.52 14.09 -24.79
CA ALA A 59 -11.86 12.83 -25.18
C ALA A 59 -12.21 11.54 -24.41
N GLY A 60 -13.19 11.53 -23.50
CA GLY A 60 -13.83 10.30 -23.01
C GLY A 60 -13.07 9.51 -21.93
N ALA A 61 -11.98 10.06 -21.40
CA ALA A 61 -11.31 9.53 -20.20
C ALA A 61 -11.60 10.45 -18.99
N PRO A 62 -11.89 9.88 -17.80
CA PRO A 62 -12.08 10.68 -16.59
C PRO A 62 -10.76 11.32 -16.16
N ASP A 63 -10.81 12.62 -15.83
CA ASP A 63 -9.71 13.32 -15.19
C ASP A 63 -9.69 12.97 -13.70
N PHE A 64 -8.88 11.95 -13.36
CA PHE A 64 -8.79 11.47 -11.99
C PHE A 64 -8.25 12.51 -11.00
N LEU A 65 -7.45 13.48 -11.47
CA LEU A 65 -6.93 14.53 -10.61
C LEU A 65 -8.05 15.51 -10.24
N ALA A 66 -8.83 15.95 -11.23
CA ALA A 66 -9.99 16.80 -10.99
C ALA A 66 -11.02 16.13 -10.06
N VAL A 67 -11.21 14.81 -10.20
CA VAL A 67 -12.11 14.06 -9.32
C VAL A 67 -11.57 13.97 -7.89
N ALA A 68 -10.27 13.73 -7.72
CA ALA A 68 -9.65 13.72 -6.39
C ALA A 68 -9.79 15.08 -5.69
N ASP A 69 -9.55 16.18 -6.40
CA ASP A 69 -9.73 17.55 -5.87
C ASP A 69 -11.18 17.80 -5.44
N TRP A 70 -12.14 17.43 -6.29
CA TRP A 70 -13.56 17.56 -5.99
C TRP A 70 -13.98 16.72 -4.77
N LEU A 71 -13.50 15.47 -4.67
CA LEU A 71 -13.74 14.62 -3.50
C LEU A 71 -13.13 15.21 -2.22
N GLY A 72 -11.99 15.88 -2.31
CA GLY A 72 -11.38 16.61 -1.19
C GLY A 72 -12.27 17.73 -0.67
N ILE A 73 -12.86 18.50 -1.57
CA ILE A 73 -13.83 19.56 -1.23
C ILE A 73 -15.11 18.96 -0.62
N LEU A 74 -15.63 17.88 -1.20
CA LEU A 74 -16.82 17.20 -0.66
C LEU A 74 -16.59 16.66 0.75
N ALA A 75 -15.46 15.97 0.97
CA ALA A 75 -15.12 15.39 2.27
C ALA A 75 -14.98 16.46 3.36
N SER A 76 -14.51 17.64 2.99
CA SER A 76 -14.38 18.78 3.91
C SER A 76 -15.72 19.49 4.17
N SER A 77 -16.59 19.58 3.17
CA SER A 77 -17.82 20.37 3.24
C SER A 77 -18.98 19.67 3.96
N ARG A 78 -19.16 18.36 3.80
CA ARG A 78 -20.33 17.63 4.33
C ARG A 78 -19.97 16.23 4.84
N PRO A 79 -20.75 15.67 5.78
CA PRO A 79 -20.60 14.26 6.15
C PRO A 79 -20.95 13.36 4.96
N ASP A 80 -20.44 12.12 4.99
CA ASP A 80 -20.84 11.10 4.03
C ASP A 80 -22.27 10.59 4.30
N ARG A 81 -22.78 9.71 3.43
CA ARG A 81 -24.12 9.12 3.54
C ARG A 81 -24.33 8.26 4.81
N TYR A 82 -23.25 7.94 5.51
CA TYR A 82 -23.27 7.23 6.79
C TYR A 82 -23.10 8.18 7.99
N GLY A 83 -23.07 9.50 7.76
CA GLY A 83 -22.90 10.51 8.80
C GLY A 83 -21.44 10.72 9.25
N ARG A 84 -20.45 10.09 8.61
CA ARG A 84 -19.04 10.19 9.02
C ARG A 84 -18.38 11.43 8.42
N ARG A 85 -17.62 12.14 9.25
CA ARG A 85 -16.75 13.26 8.84
C ARG A 85 -15.29 12.83 8.89
N LEU A 86 -14.81 12.33 7.77
CA LEU A 86 -13.40 12.01 7.53
C LEU A 86 -12.92 12.83 6.34
N ASP A 87 -11.67 13.27 6.37
CA ASP A 87 -11.04 13.90 5.21
C ASP A 87 -10.81 12.87 4.08
N LEU A 88 -10.37 13.34 2.91
CA LEU A 88 -10.13 12.46 1.76
C LEU A 88 -9.02 11.43 2.03
N LYS A 89 -7.93 11.84 2.70
CA LYS A 89 -6.76 11.00 2.94
C LYS A 89 -7.08 9.88 3.93
N GLU A 90 -7.82 10.18 4.98
CA GLU A 90 -8.36 9.22 5.96
C GLU A 90 -9.30 8.21 5.29
N ARG A 91 -10.17 8.67 4.37
CA ARG A 91 -11.04 7.78 3.59
C ARG A 91 -10.25 6.84 2.69
N ILE A 92 -9.25 7.37 1.99
CA ILE A 92 -8.33 6.57 1.15
C ILE A 92 -7.62 5.52 2.01
N ALA A 93 -7.05 5.93 3.14
CA ALA A 93 -6.35 5.03 4.05
C ALA A 93 -7.28 3.91 4.58
N ALA A 94 -8.50 4.25 4.98
CA ALA A 94 -9.48 3.29 5.46
C ALA A 94 -9.86 2.25 4.38
N LEU A 95 -10.15 2.70 3.15
CA LEU A 95 -10.50 1.80 2.04
C LEU A 95 -9.36 0.86 1.66
N ILE A 96 -8.11 1.35 1.70
CA ILE A 96 -6.93 0.55 1.40
C ILE A 96 -6.68 -0.47 2.53
N GLU A 97 -6.67 -0.05 3.79
CA GLU A 97 -6.36 -0.94 4.92
C GLU A 97 -7.39 -2.05 5.10
N GLU A 98 -8.67 -1.79 4.80
CA GLU A 98 -9.71 -2.82 4.82
C GLU A 98 -9.39 -4.01 3.91
N ARG A 99 -8.75 -3.74 2.76
CA ARG A 99 -8.43 -4.72 1.72
C ARG A 99 -6.98 -5.23 1.79
N SER A 100 -6.11 -4.57 2.54
CA SER A 100 -4.65 -4.84 2.56
C SER A 100 -4.22 -5.93 3.55
N ARG A 101 -5.04 -6.96 3.79
CA ARG A 101 -4.75 -7.95 4.85
C ARG A 101 -3.52 -8.80 4.55
N HIS A 102 -3.43 -9.35 3.34
CA HIS A 102 -2.40 -10.31 2.95
C HIS A 102 -1.70 -9.87 1.65
N PRO A 103 -0.37 -10.00 1.54
CA PRO A 103 0.32 -9.78 0.29
C PRO A 103 -0.13 -10.74 -0.81
N SER A 104 -0.08 -10.28 -2.06
CA SER A 104 -0.32 -11.13 -3.22
C SER A 104 0.84 -12.11 -3.44
N LEU A 105 0.61 -13.21 -4.18
CA LEU A 105 1.68 -14.13 -4.58
C LEU A 105 2.81 -13.39 -5.32
N LEU A 106 2.45 -12.47 -6.23
CA LEU A 106 3.42 -11.65 -6.94
C LEU A 106 4.26 -10.83 -5.96
N MET A 107 3.64 -10.21 -4.95
CA MET A 107 4.35 -9.45 -3.93
C MET A 107 5.34 -10.34 -3.19
N SER A 108 4.90 -11.52 -2.74
CA SER A 108 5.77 -12.50 -2.06
C SER A 108 6.95 -12.95 -2.92
N LEU A 109 6.75 -13.16 -4.22
CA LEU A 109 7.83 -13.52 -5.15
C LEU A 109 8.83 -12.37 -5.33
N LEU A 110 8.33 -11.14 -5.52
CA LEU A 110 9.18 -9.95 -5.67
C LEU A 110 9.99 -9.68 -4.41
N THR A 111 9.37 -9.76 -3.23
CA THR A 111 10.10 -9.56 -1.98
C THR A 111 11.05 -10.72 -1.71
N SER A 112 10.86 -11.91 -2.25
CA SER A 112 11.82 -13.02 -2.12
C SER A 112 13.10 -12.83 -2.95
N LEU A 113 13.15 -11.84 -3.84
CA LEU A 113 14.37 -11.54 -4.60
C LEU A 113 15.48 -10.98 -3.69
N PRO A 114 16.76 -11.21 -4.04
CA PRO A 114 17.91 -10.66 -3.31
C PRO A 114 18.10 -9.13 -3.55
N CYS A 115 17.01 -8.39 -3.73
CA CYS A 115 17.01 -6.93 -3.87
C CYS A 115 17.04 -6.24 -2.50
N LYS A 116 17.97 -5.30 -2.33
CA LYS A 116 18.13 -4.52 -1.10
C LYS A 116 17.34 -3.21 -1.12
N SER A 117 16.97 -2.74 -2.30
CA SER A 117 16.38 -1.43 -2.55
C SER A 117 15.04 -1.54 -3.26
N VAL A 118 14.00 -0.97 -2.66
CA VAL A 118 12.65 -0.89 -3.24
C VAL A 118 12.13 0.54 -3.14
N VAL A 119 11.57 1.05 -4.23
CA VAL A 119 10.87 2.33 -4.28
C VAL A 119 9.43 2.07 -4.67
N THR A 120 8.49 2.73 -4.01
CA THR A 120 7.07 2.60 -4.31
C THR A 120 6.32 3.92 -4.24
N GLN A 121 5.27 4.02 -5.05
CA GLN A 121 4.25 5.06 -4.99
C GLN A 121 2.99 4.59 -4.25
N ASN A 122 2.95 3.35 -3.78
CA ASN A 122 1.78 2.77 -3.13
C ASN A 122 1.69 3.25 -1.68
N TYR A 123 0.47 3.58 -1.25
CA TYR A 123 0.20 3.96 0.15
C TYR A 123 0.13 2.75 1.08
N ASP A 124 -0.29 1.59 0.55
CA ASP A 124 -0.53 0.35 1.30
C ASP A 124 0.73 -0.22 1.96
N ARG A 125 0.55 -1.14 2.92
CA ARG A 125 1.65 -1.76 3.68
C ARG A 125 1.98 -3.19 3.23
N LEU A 126 1.59 -3.59 2.02
CA LEU A 126 1.72 -4.98 1.58
C LEU A 126 3.16 -5.38 1.31
N ILE A 127 4.03 -4.45 0.89
CA ILE A 127 5.45 -4.73 0.73
C ILE A 127 6.03 -5.06 2.10
N GLU A 128 5.82 -4.19 3.08
CA GLU A 128 6.25 -4.35 4.48
C GLU A 128 5.79 -5.70 5.03
N ARG A 129 4.49 -6.02 4.89
CA ARG A 129 3.93 -7.31 5.32
C ARG A 129 4.56 -8.50 4.59
N ALA A 130 4.86 -8.37 3.29
CA ALA A 130 5.53 -9.42 2.53
C ALA A 130 6.97 -9.66 3.00
N TYR A 131 7.67 -8.61 3.44
CA TYR A 131 8.99 -8.75 4.09
C TYR A 131 8.86 -9.47 5.45
N ASP A 132 7.85 -9.14 6.25
CA ASP A 132 7.59 -9.80 7.54
C ASP A 132 7.28 -11.30 7.38
N CYS A 133 6.59 -11.65 6.30
CA CYS A 133 6.25 -13.03 5.95
C CYS A 133 7.41 -13.82 5.30
N ARG A 134 8.59 -13.24 5.10
CA ARG A 134 9.75 -14.03 4.66
C ARG A 134 10.22 -14.97 5.76
N ASN A 135 10.78 -16.11 5.35
CA ASN A 135 11.46 -17.07 6.21
C ASN A 135 10.59 -17.64 7.35
N VAL A 136 9.26 -17.72 7.16
CA VAL A 136 8.33 -18.27 8.17
C VAL A 136 8.66 -19.72 8.55
N SER A 137 9.25 -20.51 7.64
CA SER A 137 9.73 -21.86 7.93
C SER A 137 10.89 -21.86 8.93
N GLU A 138 11.88 -20.97 8.78
CA GLU A 138 13.01 -20.84 9.70
C GLU A 138 12.55 -20.27 11.05
N LYS A 139 11.65 -19.27 11.01
CA LYS A 139 11.02 -18.68 12.20
C LYS A 139 10.26 -19.73 13.05
N ARG A 140 9.56 -20.68 12.40
CA ARG A 140 8.85 -21.78 13.07
C ARG A 140 9.76 -22.93 13.50
N HIS A 141 10.80 -23.25 12.74
CA HIS A 141 11.72 -24.34 13.09
C HIS A 141 12.53 -23.98 14.35
N MET A 142 13.01 -22.74 14.47
CA MET A 142 13.67 -22.29 15.70
C MET A 142 12.73 -22.23 16.91
N ALA A 143 11.47 -21.80 16.71
CA ALA A 143 10.47 -21.77 17.79
C ALA A 143 10.14 -23.18 18.35
N ASN A 144 10.22 -24.21 17.52
CA ASN A 144 9.98 -25.60 17.93
C ASN A 144 11.21 -26.31 18.53
N ILE A 145 12.43 -25.82 18.26
CA ILE A 145 13.67 -26.39 18.84
C ILE A 145 13.88 -25.89 20.27
N ASP A 146 13.52 -24.64 20.57
CA ASP A 146 13.79 -24.05 21.88
C ASP A 146 12.75 -24.35 22.97
N GLY A 147 11.62 -25.00 22.66
CA GLY A 147 10.64 -25.50 23.66
C GLY A 147 10.07 -24.46 24.63
N VAL A 148 10.38 -23.18 24.45
CA VAL A 148 10.08 -22.09 25.37
C VAL A 148 9.02 -21.22 24.71
N VAL A 149 7.80 -21.27 25.28
CA VAL A 149 6.79 -20.21 25.11
C VAL A 149 7.33 -18.98 25.86
N GLY A 150 8.31 -18.31 25.25
CA GLY A 150 9.03 -17.19 25.83
C GLY A 150 8.50 -15.88 25.28
N THR A 151 7.91 -15.08 26.16
CA THR A 151 7.60 -13.65 25.97
C THR A 151 8.88 -12.78 25.98
N GLY A 152 9.94 -13.23 25.29
CA GLY A 152 11.22 -12.54 25.18
C GLY A 152 11.30 -11.74 23.88
N SER A 153 11.50 -10.44 24.00
CA SER A 153 11.85 -9.56 22.88
C SER A 153 13.16 -10.02 22.23
N ARG A 154 13.05 -10.75 21.11
CA ARG A 154 14.17 -11.15 20.26
C ARG A 154 14.86 -9.90 19.69
N GLU A 155 16.16 -9.75 19.90
CA GLU A 155 17.00 -8.93 19.04
C GLU A 155 16.94 -9.52 17.63
N GLN A 156 16.30 -8.81 16.71
CA GLN A 156 16.25 -9.19 15.30
C GLN A 156 17.66 -9.09 14.71
N ASP A 157 18.09 -10.09 13.94
CA ASP A 157 19.33 -9.98 13.15
C ASP A 157 19.23 -8.72 12.26
N PRO A 158 20.14 -7.74 12.39
CA PRO A 158 20.11 -6.50 11.62
C PRO A 158 20.05 -6.73 10.10
N THR A 159 20.51 -7.88 9.62
CA THR A 159 20.53 -8.26 8.20
C THR A 159 19.16 -8.65 7.65
N GLU A 160 18.17 -8.96 8.50
CA GLU A 160 16.79 -9.24 8.09
C GLU A 160 15.86 -8.03 8.21
N MET A 161 16.31 -6.93 8.81
CA MET A 161 15.47 -5.75 9.05
C MET A 161 15.21 -4.96 7.76
N LEU A 162 13.98 -4.48 7.59
CA LEU A 162 13.57 -3.55 6.54
C LEU A 162 13.45 -2.13 7.12
N SER A 163 14.18 -1.18 6.54
CA SER A 163 13.99 0.26 6.82
C SER A 163 12.92 0.85 5.90
N VAL A 164 11.82 1.37 6.45
CA VAL A 164 10.75 2.00 5.67
C VAL A 164 10.89 3.52 5.74
N ILE A 165 11.23 4.16 4.63
CA ILE A 165 11.57 5.58 4.58
C ILE A 165 10.41 6.34 3.92
N PRO A 166 9.93 7.47 4.49
CA PRO A 166 10.37 8.10 5.74
C PRO A 166 9.66 7.59 7.03
N HIS A 167 8.68 6.70 6.92
CA HIS A 167 7.70 6.46 7.99
C HIS A 167 8.19 5.58 9.17
N ALA A 168 9.15 4.69 8.97
CA ALA A 168 9.74 3.83 10.00
C ALA A 168 11.20 3.47 9.67
N PRO A 169 12.13 4.46 9.68
CA PRO A 169 13.51 4.24 9.31
C PRO A 169 14.26 3.43 10.37
N VAL A 170 15.02 2.43 9.94
CA VAL A 170 15.85 1.58 10.79
C VAL A 170 17.32 1.78 10.40
N ARG A 171 18.15 2.24 11.34
CA ARG A 171 19.60 2.37 11.13
C ARG A 171 20.24 0.97 11.11
N GLY A 172 21.15 0.76 10.16
CA GLY A 172 21.87 -0.53 10.03
C GLY A 172 21.09 -1.63 9.31
N ALA A 173 19.86 -1.37 8.87
CA ALA A 173 19.10 -2.32 8.05
C ALA A 173 19.80 -2.55 6.70
N ASP A 174 19.95 -3.82 6.29
CA ASP A 174 20.53 -4.17 4.99
C ASP A 174 19.57 -3.90 3.82
N ARG A 175 18.29 -3.66 4.10
CA ARG A 175 17.26 -3.40 3.10
C ARG A 175 16.46 -2.15 3.39
N TRP A 176 16.02 -1.47 2.35
CA TRP A 176 15.19 -0.29 2.46
C TRP A 176 14.04 -0.27 1.45
N LEU A 177 12.92 0.28 1.92
CA LEU A 177 11.72 0.61 1.15
C LEU A 177 11.50 2.12 1.23
N LEU A 178 11.56 2.81 0.09
CA LEU A 178 11.21 4.21 -0.03
C LEU A 178 9.76 4.37 -0.49
N LYS A 179 8.91 4.98 0.34
CA LYS A 179 7.53 5.33 -0.01
C LYS A 179 7.47 6.81 -0.40
N MET A 180 7.25 7.09 -1.68
CA MET A 180 7.35 8.45 -2.22
C MET A 180 6.11 9.31 -1.94
N HIS A 181 4.92 8.71 -1.91
CA HIS A 181 3.66 9.45 -1.84
C HIS A 181 2.97 9.30 -0.47
N GLY A 182 3.67 8.84 0.56
CA GLY A 182 3.11 8.65 1.90
C GLY A 182 2.70 7.21 2.21
N CYS A 183 1.97 7.03 3.31
CA CYS A 183 1.61 5.72 3.84
C CYS A 183 0.24 5.74 4.54
N THR A 184 -0.52 4.66 4.44
CA THR A 184 -1.79 4.47 5.15
C THR A 184 -1.66 4.49 6.68
N SER A 185 -0.47 4.22 7.23
CA SER A 185 -0.21 4.37 8.68
C SER A 185 -0.16 5.82 9.14
N GLU A 186 0.00 6.76 8.23
CA GLU A 186 0.07 8.19 8.49
C GLU A 186 -0.71 8.94 7.39
N PRO A 187 -2.05 8.92 7.42
CA PRO A 187 -2.88 9.39 6.31
C PRO A 187 -2.54 10.83 5.86
N ASN A 188 -2.16 11.71 6.78
CA ASN A 188 -1.77 13.08 6.45
C ASN A 188 -0.58 13.19 5.49
N SER A 189 0.27 12.17 5.42
CA SER A 189 1.43 12.08 4.52
C SER A 189 1.07 11.73 3.08
N ILE A 190 -0.16 11.27 2.82
CA ILE A 190 -0.62 10.91 1.47
C ILE A 190 -0.58 12.15 0.57
N VAL A 191 0.04 12.00 -0.60
CA VAL A 191 0.11 13.01 -1.67
C VAL A 191 -0.81 12.60 -2.81
#